data_AF-C3Z7C1-F1
#
_entry.id   AF-C3Z7C1-F1
#
_cell.length_a   1.000
_cell.length_b   1.000
_cell.length_c   1.000
_cell.angle_alpha   90.00
_cell.angle_beta   90.00
_cell.angle_gamma   90.00
#
_symmetry.space_group_name_H-M   'P 1'
#
loop_
_entity.id
_entity.type
_entity.pdbx_description
1 polymer ?
#
loop_
_entity_poly.entity_id
_entity_poly.type
_entity_poly.pdbx_seq_one_letter_code
_entity_poly.pdbx_strand_id
1 'polypeptide(L)' 'MISYNIIGLGSFADERNITDPSATSYVLDGLIVFTEYEIRIAAYNIEGVGVYSNPITQRTAEGGKMKL' A
#
# COMPACT_ATOMS: atom_id res chain seq x y z
N MET A 1 -1.10 -8.40 5.23
CA MET A 1 -1.75 -7.88 4.01
C MET A 1 -1.73 -6.38 4.06
N ILE A 2 -1.21 -5.74 3.00
CA ILE A 2 -1.22 -4.29 2.81
C ILE A 2 -2.38 -3.97 1.88
N SER A 3 -3.23 -3.03 2.25
CA SER A 3 -4.27 -2.46 1.39
C SER A 3 -3.93 -1.00 1.11
N TYR A 4 -4.05 -0.58 -0.15
CA TYR A 4 -3.73 0.79 -0.55
C TYR A 4 -4.64 1.26 -1.69
N ASN A 5 -5.06 2.52 -1.64
CA ASN A 5 -5.91 3.12 -2.65
C ASN A 5 -5.56 4.59 -2.87
N ILE A 6 -5.87 5.08 -4.06
CA ILE A 6 -5.71 6.51 -4.36
C ILE A 6 -6.85 7.27 -3.67
N ILE A 7 -6.50 8.34 -2.96
CA ILE A 7 -7.46 9.19 -2.27
C ILE A 7 -8.27 9.99 -3.30
N GLY A 8 -9.59 10.09 -3.07
CA GLY A 8 -10.48 10.95 -3.87
C GLY A 8 -10.90 10.37 -5.23
N LEU A 9 -10.34 9.24 -5.66
CA LEU A 9 -10.77 8.57 -6.90
C LEU A 9 -11.92 7.58 -6.71
N GLY A 10 -12.29 7.26 -5.46
CA GLY A 10 -13.33 6.26 -5.17
C GLY A 10 -13.00 4.86 -5.71
N SER A 11 -11.72 4.59 -6.02
CA SER A 11 -11.26 3.31 -6.52
C SER A 11 -11.31 2.25 -5.42
N PHE A 12 -11.53 1.01 -5.82
CA PHE A 12 -11.28 -0.12 -4.93
C PHE A 12 -9.80 -0.14 -4.51
N ALA A 13 -9.53 -0.66 -3.31
CA ALA A 13 -8.17 -0.80 -2.84
C ALA A 13 -7.47 -1.97 -3.52
N ASP A 14 -6.20 -1.77 -3.85
CA ASP A 14 -5.29 -2.83 -4.22
C ASP A 14 -4.74 -3.50 -2.96
N GLU A 15 -4.38 -4.79 -3.06
CA GLU A 15 -3.89 -5.59 -1.94
C GLU A 15 -2.55 -6.27 -2.26
N ARG A 16 -1.66 -6.32 -1.25
CA ARG A 16 -0.39 -7.05 -1.29
C ARG A 16 -0.26 -7.98 -0.10
N ASN A 17 0.03 -9.25 -0.39
CA ASN A 17 0.30 -10.26 0.62
C ASN A 17 1.78 -10.35 0.93
N ILE A 18 2.10 -10.33 2.22
CA ILE A 18 3.45 -10.55 2.74
C ILE A 18 3.47 -11.99 3.24
N THR A 19 4.26 -12.85 2.60
CA THR A 19 4.29 -14.30 2.89
C THR A 19 5.28 -14.68 3.97
N ASP A 20 6.28 -13.84 4.24
CA ASP A 20 7.21 -14.01 5.35
C ASP A 20 6.57 -13.46 6.65
N PRO A 21 6.22 -14.32 7.62
CA PRO A 21 5.59 -13.89 8.87
C PRO A 21 6.55 -13.12 9.80
N SER A 22 7.87 -13.17 9.53
CA SER A 22 8.88 -12.45 10.32
C SER A 22 9.20 -11.06 9.76
N ALA A 23 8.71 -10.72 8.56
CA ALA A 23 8.97 -9.45 7.92
C ALA A 23 8.31 -8.28 8.68
N THR A 24 9.12 -7.32 9.10
CA THR A 24 8.67 -6.07 9.73
C THR A 24 8.70 -4.86 8.80
N SER A 25 9.09 -5.06 7.54
CA SER A 25 9.19 -4.02 6.52
C SER A 25 8.88 -4.58 5.13
N TYR A 26 8.31 -3.74 4.26
CA TYR A 26 7.98 -4.10 2.88
C TYR A 26 8.14 -2.87 1.98
N VAL A 27 8.61 -3.07 0.74
CA VAL A 27 8.69 -2.02 -0.28
C VAL A 27 7.42 -2.08 -1.13
N LEU A 28 6.54 -1.07 -0.97
CA LEU A 28 5.37 -0.92 -1.82
C LEU A 28 5.74 -0.16 -3.09
N ASP A 29 5.88 -0.88 -4.20
CA ASP A 29 6.30 -0.35 -5.50
C ASP A 29 5.17 -0.35 -6.54
N GLY A 30 5.49 0.09 -7.76
CA GLY A 30 4.54 0.15 -8.87
C GLY A 30 3.43 1.21 -8.70
N LEU A 31 3.61 2.16 -7.77
CA LEU A 31 2.65 3.23 -7.49
C LEU A 31 2.75 4.35 -8.53
N ILE A 32 1.63 5.03 -8.77
CA ILE A 32 1.60 6.21 -9.65
C ILE A 32 2.35 7.35 -8.97
N VAL A 33 3.27 7.98 -9.69
CA VAL A 33 4.05 9.12 -9.19
C VAL A 33 3.14 10.30 -8.85
N PHE A 34 3.60 11.17 -7.94
CA PHE A 34 2.86 12.34 -7.47
C PHE A 34 1.38 12.08 -7.09
N THR A 35 1.08 10.88 -6.59
CA THR A 35 -0.27 10.47 -6.25
C THR A 35 -0.38 10.22 -4.75
N GLU A 36 -1.48 10.66 -4.16
CA GLU A 36 -1.75 10.51 -2.74
C GLU A 36 -2.50 9.20 -2.47
N TYR A 37 -1.89 8.35 -1.65
CA TYR A 37 -2.43 7.05 -1.26
C TYR A 37 -2.82 7.04 0.20
N GLU A 38 -3.94 6.38 0.50
CA GLU A 38 -4.24 5.87 1.83
C GLU A 38 -3.73 4.43 1.92
N ILE A 39 -3.05 4.08 3.02
CA ILE A 39 -2.42 2.77 3.22
C ILE A 39 -2.85 2.21 4.58
N ARG A 40 -3.24 0.93 4.61
CA ARG A 40 -3.64 0.18 5.81
C ARG A 40 -2.99 -1.20 5.82
N ILE A 41 -2.77 -1.77 7.01
CA ILE A 41 -2.19 -3.10 7.16
C ILE A 41 -3.07 -3.96 8.05
N ALA A 42 -3.28 -5.23 7.67
CA ALA A 42 -3.95 -6.24 8.49
C ALA A 42 -3.11 -7.53 8.55
N ALA A 43 -3.19 -8.25 9.68
CA ALA A 43 -2.76 -9.64 9.75
C ALA A 43 -3.71 -10.51 8.90
N TYR A 44 -3.19 -11.58 8.29
CA TYR A 44 -4.00 -12.52 7.54
C TYR A 44 -3.47 -13.95 7.73
N ASN A 45 -4.36 -14.94 7.63
CA ASN A 45 -4.04 -16.35 7.65
C ASN A 45 -5.03 -17.12 6.76
N ILE A 46 -5.05 -18.45 6.86
CA ILE A 46 -5.95 -19.31 6.08
C ILE A 46 -7.44 -19.06 6.36
N GLU A 47 -7.77 -18.53 7.53
CA GLU A 47 -9.15 -18.21 7.95
C GLU A 47 -9.60 -16.83 7.45
N GLY A 48 -8.67 -16.02 6.92
CA GLY A 48 -8.96 -14.75 6.30
C GLY A 48 -8.13 -13.59 6.86
N VAL A 49 -8.73 -12.41 6.79
CA VAL A 49 -8.07 -11.12 7.05
C VAL A 49 -8.59 -10.56 8.37
N GLY A 50 -7.66 -10.17 9.25
CA GLY A 50 -7.97 -9.52 10.51
C GLY A 50 -8.38 -8.05 10.36
N VAL A 51 -8.49 -7.36 11.50
CA VAL A 51 -8.81 -5.93 11.51
C VAL A 51 -7.63 -5.13 10.93
N TYR A 52 -7.95 -4.20 10.03
CA TYR A 52 -6.99 -3.24 9.52
C TYR A 52 -6.54 -2.24 10.58
N SER A 53 -5.29 -1.82 10.50
CA SER A 53 -4.76 -0.68 11.24
C SER A 53 -5.52 0.60 10.90
N ASN A 54 -5.30 1.64 11.72
CA ASN A 54 -5.60 3.00 11.29
C ASN A 54 -4.86 3.32 9.99
N PRO A 55 -5.47 4.09 9.07
CA PRO A 55 -4.83 4.47 7.83
C PRO A 55 -3.70 5.47 8.06
N ILE A 56 -2.72 5.40 7.16
CA ILE A 56 -1.77 6.49 6.95
C ILE A 56 -1.95 7.04 5.53
N THR A 57 -1.71 8.34 5.36
CA THR A 57 -1.71 8.98 4.04
C THR A 57 -0.28 9.30 3.65
N GLN A 58 0.10 8.91 2.44
CA GLN A 58 1.41 9.24 1.89
C GLN A 58 1.31 9.58 0.41
N ARG A 59 1.97 10.66 0.01
CA ARG A 59 2.17 10.99 -1.40
C ARG A 59 3.48 10.39 -1.89
N THR A 60 3.43 9.73 -3.03
CA THR A 60 4.62 9.27 -3.74
C THR A 60 5.43 10.45 -4.26
N ALA A 61 6.74 10.29 -4.42
CA ALA A 61 7.58 11.30 -5.05
C ALA A 61 7.08 11.64 -6.47
N GLU A 62 7.42 12.83 -6.93
CA GLU A 62 7.26 13.22 -8.33
C GLU A 62 8.15 12.38 -9.24
N GLY A 63 7.74 12.21 -10.49
CA GLY A 63 8.59 11.61 -11.51
C GLY A 63 9.80 12.50 -11.76
N GLY A 64 11.00 12.06 -11.38
CA GLY A 64 12.23 12.69 -11.83
C GLY A 64 12.38 12.53 -13.33
N LYS A 65 12.89 13.56 -14.03
CA LYS A 65 13.38 13.35 -15.41
C LYS A 65 14.44 12.26 -15.36
N MET A 66 14.25 11.15 -16.07
CA MET A 66 15.39 10.30 -16.39
C MET A 66 16.39 11.18 -17.14
N LYS A 67 17.55 11.43 -16.52
CA LYS A 67 18.67 12.02 -17.26
C LYS A 67 19.08 10.95 -18.27
N LEU A 68 18.71 11.18 -19.53
CA LEU A 68 19.30 10.51 -20.69
C LEU A 68 20.81 10.74 -20.72
#